data_AF-E1R5W2-F1
#
_entry.id   AF-E1R5W2-F1
#
_cell.length_a   1.000
_cell.length_b   1.000
_cell.length_c   1.000
_cell.angle_alpha   90.00
_cell.angle_beta   90.00
_cell.angle_gamma   90.00
#
_symmetry.space_group_name_H-M   'P 1'
#
loop_
_entity.id
_entity.type
_entity.pdbx_description
1 polymer ?
#
loop_
_entity_poly.entity_id
_entity_poly.type
_entity_poly.pdbx_seq_one_letter_code
_entity_poly.pdbx_strand_id
1 'polypeptide(L)'
;MSKFDDVRLISGVWYRLDLSMGKSFTACCIMEESDEGVITFFEFPDESRKAAADILPHLVDLVPIEPPAEISYRIEDFLDDEDEVDGESDEW
;
A
#
# COMPACT_ATOMS: atom_id res chain seq x y z
N MET A 1 -3.39 16.10 14.32
CA MET A 1 -2.11 15.46 14.69
C MET A 1 -2.27 13.99 14.37
N SER A 2 -1.72 13.55 13.23
CA SER A 2 -1.77 12.14 12.86
C SER A 2 -0.82 11.39 13.79
N LYS A 3 -1.24 10.23 14.30
CA LYS A 3 -0.48 9.40 15.27
C LYS A 3 0.92 9.02 14.75
N PHE A 4 1.16 9.17 13.45
CA PHE A 4 2.39 8.78 12.76
C PHE A 4 3.23 9.97 12.26
N ASP A 5 2.96 11.20 12.71
CA ASP A 5 3.78 12.39 12.37
C ASP A 5 5.26 12.24 12.75
N ASP A 6 5.57 11.41 13.75
CA ASP A 6 6.93 11.14 14.25
C ASP A 6 7.50 9.78 13.81
N VAL A 7 6.80 9.05 12.93
CA VAL A 7 7.32 7.76 12.47
C VAL A 7 8.56 7.99 11.59
N ARG A 8 9.70 7.51 12.08
CA ARG A 8 10.92 7.39 11.29
C ARG A 8 10.85 6.15 10.42
N LEU A 9 10.31 6.32 9.22
CA LEU A 9 10.44 5.34 8.16
C LEU A 9 11.91 5.24 7.74
N ILE A 10 12.34 4.05 7.31
CA ILE A 10 13.70 3.78 6.87
C ILE A 10 13.62 3.19 5.46
N SER A 11 14.30 3.81 4.49
CA SER A 11 14.33 3.29 3.14
C SER A 11 14.96 1.89 3.08
N GLY A 12 14.34 0.99 2.31
CA GLY A 12 14.73 -0.41 2.16
C GLY A 12 14.19 -1.34 3.24
N VAL A 13 13.45 -0.83 4.24
CA VAL A 13 12.84 -1.65 5.29
C VAL A 13 11.41 -2.01 4.92
N TRP A 14 11.04 -3.27 5.17
CA TRP A 14 9.68 -3.74 5.03
C TRP A 14 8.88 -3.42 6.28
N TYR A 15 7.63 -2.99 6.09
CA TYR A 15 6.72 -2.68 7.17
C TYR A 15 5.41 -3.44 6.97
N ARG A 16 4.86 -3.94 8.08
CA ARG A 16 3.46 -4.33 8.17
C ARG A 16 2.61 -3.10 8.50
N LEU A 17 1.65 -2.84 7.64
CA LEU A 17 0.72 -1.73 7.63
C LEU A 17 -0.66 -2.25 8.07
N ASP A 18 -1.04 -2.03 9.32
CA ASP A 18 -2.33 -2.49 9.86
C ASP A 18 -3.35 -1.35 9.78
N LEU A 19 -4.41 -1.51 8.99
CA LEU A 19 -5.48 -0.52 8.82
C LEU A 19 -6.66 -0.76 9.79
N SER A 20 -7.45 0.29 10.01
CA SER A 20 -8.61 0.28 10.92
C SER A 20 -9.72 -0.70 10.53
N MET A 21 -9.75 -1.16 9.28
CA MET A 21 -10.71 -2.15 8.78
C MET A 21 -10.26 -3.60 9.05
N GLY A 22 -9.21 -3.83 9.86
CA GLY A 22 -8.68 -5.16 10.12
C GLY A 22 -7.93 -5.77 8.94
N LYS A 23 -7.54 -4.95 7.96
CA LYS A 23 -6.70 -5.34 6.83
C LYS A 23 -5.25 -5.00 7.15
N SER A 24 -4.36 -5.96 6.91
CA SER A 24 -2.92 -5.80 7.10
C SER A 24 -2.23 -5.97 5.75
N PHE A 25 -1.38 -5.03 5.38
CA PHE A 25 -0.56 -5.11 4.18
C PHE A 25 0.91 -5.11 4.55
N THR A 26 1.76 -5.59 3.65
CA THR A 26 3.21 -5.47 3.79
C THR A 26 3.74 -4.64 2.65
N ALA A 27 4.61 -3.67 2.93
CA ALA A 27 5.22 -2.85 1.91
C ALA A 27 6.67 -2.49 2.26
N CYS A 28 7.51 -2.37 1.25
CA CYS A 28 8.85 -1.84 1.35
C CYS A 28 8.80 -0.31 1.37
N CYS A 29 9.51 0.32 2.31
CA CYS A 29 9.65 1.77 2.32
C CYS A 29 10.71 2.20 1.31
N ILE A 30 10.37 3.12 0.41
CA ILE A 30 11.28 3.72 -0.55
C ILE A 30 11.31 5.22 -0.33
N MET A 31 12.50 5.80 -0.27
CA MET A 31 12.67 7.24 -0.20
C MET A 31 13.30 7.71 -1.50
N GLU A 32 12.63 8.64 -2.19
CA GLU A 32 13.11 9.22 -3.43
C GLU A 32 13.40 10.70 -3.21
N GLU A 33 14.61 11.12 -3.57
CA GLU A 33 15.00 12.53 -3.57
C GLU A 33 14.36 13.22 -4.80
N SER A 34 13.62 14.29 -4.55
CA SER A 34 13.03 15.16 -5.56
C SER A 34 13.53 16.60 -5.34
N ASP A 35 13.39 17.46 -6.35
CA ASP A 35 13.74 18.89 -6.25
C ASP A 35 13.06 19.60 -5.06
N GLU A 36 11.90 19.11 -4.62
CA GLU A 36 11.11 19.65 -3.52
C GLU A 36 11.41 19.00 -2.14
N GLY A 37 12.28 17.98 -2.10
CA GLY A 37 12.65 17.26 -0.87
C GLY A 37 12.62 15.73 -1.01
N VAL A 38 12.65 15.03 0.11
CA VAL A 38 12.56 13.56 0.13
C VAL A 38 11.09 13.14 0.20
N ILE A 39 10.63 12.41 -0.81
CA ILE A 39 9.29 11.82 -0.84
C ILE A 39 9.40 10.37 -0.39
N THR A 40 8.51 9.95 0.53
CA THR A 40 8.48 8.57 1.03
C THR A 40 7.31 7.81 0.42
N PHE A 41 7.60 6.65 -0.14
CA PHE A 41 6.65 5.74 -0.78
C PHE A 41 6.66 4.38 -0.08
N PHE A 42 5.53 3.71 -0.10
CA PHE A 42 5.39 2.31 0.21
C PHE A 42 5.21 1.54 -1.11
N GLU A 43 6.18 0.69 -1.43
CA GLU A 43 6.13 -0.24 -2.55
C GLU A 43 5.59 -1.58 -2.05
N PHE A 44 4.48 -1.99 -2.63
CA PHE A 44 3.79 -3.22 -2.32
C PHE A 44 4.38 -4.40 -3.10
N PRO A 45 4.15 -5.62 -2.62
CA PRO A 45 4.55 -6.84 -3.29
C PRO A 45 4.01 -7.00 -4.73
N ASP A 46 2.92 -6.32 -5.10
CA ASP A 46 2.40 -6.33 -6.47
C ASP A 46 3.06 -5.28 -7.38
N GLU A 47 4.16 -4.65 -6.93
CA GLU A 47 4.86 -3.56 -7.62
C GLU A 47 4.08 -2.23 -7.64
N SER A 48 2.88 -2.18 -7.05
CA SER A 48 2.18 -0.92 -6.82
C SER A 48 2.93 -0.06 -5.80
N ARG A 49 2.86 1.27 -5.99
CA ARG A 49 3.46 2.25 -5.07
C ARG A 49 2.41 3.25 -4.62
N LYS A 50 2.41 3.58 -3.34
CA LYS A 50 1.59 4.67 -2.79
C LYS A 50 2.42 5.55 -1.87
N ALA A 51 2.15 6.85 -1.86
CA ALA A 51 2.84 7.77 -0.97
C ALA A 51 2.50 7.43 0.49
N ALA A 52 3.51 7.46 1.36
CA ALA A 52 3.32 7.19 2.79
C ALA A 52 2.32 8.19 3.41
N ALA A 53 2.31 9.43 2.94
CA ALA A 53 1.39 10.46 3.41
C ALA A 53 -0.10 10.10 3.20
N ASP A 54 -0.44 9.34 2.17
CA ASP A 54 -1.81 8.85 1.93
C ASP A 54 -2.16 7.67 2.84
N ILE A 55 -1.21 6.81 3.16
CA ILE A 55 -1.47 5.58 3.93
C ILE A 55 -1.46 5.84 5.44
N LEU A 56 -0.44 6.57 5.93
CA LEU A 56 -0.24 6.86 7.36
C LEU A 56 -1.51 7.33 8.11
N PRO A 57 -2.38 8.21 7.58
CA PRO A 57 -3.60 8.61 8.29
C PRO A 57 -4.63 7.49 8.46
N HIS A 58 -4.56 6.42 7.67
CA HIS A 58 -5.47 5.27 7.75
C HIS A 58 -4.91 4.09 8.55
N LEU A 59 -3.62 4.14 8.90
CA LEU A 59 -3.00 3.11 9.72
C LEU A 59 -3.46 3.20 11.16
N VAL A 60 -3.53 2.05 11.81
CA VAL A 60 -3.73 1.90 13.25
C VAL A 60 -2.42 1.48 13.91
N ASP A 61 -1.66 0.64 13.21
CA ASP A 61 -0.35 0.15 13.63
C ASP A 61 0.62 0.06 12.44
N LEU A 62 1.91 0.19 12.74
CA LEU A 62 3.00 0.13 11.79
C LEU A 62 4.18 -0.59 12.44
N VAL A 63 4.55 -1.75 11.88
CA VAL A 63 5.60 -2.60 12.46
C VAL A 63 6.68 -2.87 11.42
N PRO A 64 7.96 -2.55 11.68
CA PRO A 64 9.05 -3.00 10.81
C PRO A 64 9.17 -4.53 10.88
N ILE A 65 9.25 -5.17 9.72
CA ILE A 65 9.35 -6.61 9.56
C ILE A 65 10.53 -6.97 8.66
N GLU A 66 10.94 -8.23 8.72
CA GLU A 66 11.84 -8.79 7.72
C GLU A 66 11.12 -8.92 6.37
N PRO A 67 11.84 -8.83 5.25
CA PRO A 67 11.25 -9.01 3.93
C PRO A 67 10.51 -10.36 3.86
N PRO A 68 9.29 -10.41 3.28
CA PRO A 68 8.58 -11.67 3.11
C PRO A 68 9.43 -12.60 2.23
N ALA A 69 9.77 -13.77 2.76
CA ALA A 69 10.60 -14.76 2.06
C ALA A 69 9.97 -15.23 0.74
N GLU A 70 8.64 -15.13 0.62
CA GLU A 70 7.86 -15.43 -0.57
C GLU A 70 6.68 -14.45 -0.66
N ILE A 71 6.72 -13.55 -1.64
CA ILE A 71 5.60 -12.68 -1.97
C ILE A 71 4.59 -13.52 -2.76
N SER A 72 3.48 -13.92 -2.13
CA SER A 72 2.41 -14.68 -2.79
C SER A 72 1.03 -14.27 -2.29
N TYR A 73 0.73 -12.97 -2.30
CA TYR A 73 -0.67 -12.51 -2.29
C TYR A 73 -0.77 -11.30 -3.22
N ARG A 74 -1.26 -11.58 -4.43
CA ARG A 74 -1.53 -10.59 -5.48
C ARG A 74 -2.81 -9.84 -5.06
N ILE A 75 -2.73 -8.52 -4.96
CA ILE A 75 -3.87 -7.65 -4.60
C ILE A 75 -5.01 -7.73 -5.64
N GLU A 76 -4.74 -8.30 -6.82
CA GLU A 76 -5.72 -8.57 -7.88
C GLU A 76 -6.90 -9.46 -7.43
N ASP A 77 -6.79 -10.23 -6.34
CA ASP A 77 -7.90 -11.06 -5.82
C ASP A 77 -9.03 -10.24 -5.18
N PHE A 78 -8.86 -8.92 -4.99
CA PHE A 78 -9.89 -8.04 -4.41
C PHE A 78 -10.60 -7.12 -5.42
N LEU A 79 -10.17 -7.08 -6.69
CA LEU A 79 -10.73 -6.16 -7.70
C LEU A 79 -11.49 -6.86 -8.84
N ASP A 80 -11.55 -8.19 -8.83
CA ASP A 80 -12.25 -8.97 -9.88
C ASP A 80 -13.73 -9.23 -9.57
N ASP A 81 -14.28 -8.74 -8.44
CA ASP A 81 -15.69 -8.94 -8.07
C ASP A 81 -16.61 -7.74 -8.39
N GLU A 82 -16.10 -6.66 -9.01
CA GLU A 82 -16.91 -5.51 -9.44
C GLU A 82 -16.56 -5.10 -10.88
N ASP A 83 -17.13 -5.78 -11.89
CA ASP A 83 -17.88 -5.20 -13.03
C ASP A 83 -18.09 -6.26 -14.14
N GLU A 84 -19.19 -7.03 -14.08
CA GLU A 84 -19.82 -7.59 -15.29
C GLU A 84 -21.24 -7.03 -15.38
N VAL A 85 -21.36 -5.74 -15.73
CA VAL A 85 -22.61 -5.13 -16.20
C VAL A 85 -22.39 -4.43 -17.54
N ASP A 86 -22.38 -5.20 -18.62
CA ASP A 86 -22.72 -4.72 -19.95
C ASP A 86 -23.35 -5.92 -20.69
N GLY A 87 -24.66 -5.96 -20.95
CA GLY A 87 -25.34 -4.96 -21.76
C GLY A 87 -25.48 -5.45 -23.21
N GLU A 88 -25.83 -6.72 -23.45
CA GLU A 88 -26.21 -7.18 -24.80
C GLU A 88 -27.58 -6.60 -25.18
N SER A 89 -27.52 -5.40 -25.75
CA SER A 89 -28.53 -4.84 -26.61
C SER A 89 -28.14 -5.10 -28.06
N ASP A 90 -29.17 -5.20 -28.92
CA ASP A 90 -29.15 -5.32 -30.39
C ASP A 90 -29.04 -6.76 -30.94
N GLU A 91 -29.82 -7.18 -31.95
CA GLU A 91 -30.30 -6.47 -33.14
C GLU A 91 -31.68 -7.00 -33.60
N TRP A 92 -32.52 -6.11 -34.16
CA TRP A 92 -33.78 -6.44 -34.87
C TRP A 92 -33.55 -6.70 -36.37
#